data_AF-A0A1G0L5X4-F1
#
_entry.id   AF-A0A1G0L5X4-F1
#
_cell.length_a   1.000
_cell.length_b   1.000
_cell.length_c   1.000
_cell.angle_alpha   90.00
_cell.angle_beta   90.00
_cell.angle_gamma   90.00
#
_symmetry.space_group_name_H-M   'P 1'
#
loop_
_entity.id
_entity.type
_entity.pdbx_description
1 polymer ?
#
loop_
_entity_poly.entity_id
_entity_poly.type
_entity_poly.pdbx_seq_one_letter_code
_entity_poly.pdbx_strand_id
1 'polypeptide(L)'
;GVQRALLVIDMPFLSYQVSREEAVRNCGRVMKETGAQAVKLEGGAAMAETIRALVEIGIPVMGHIGLTPQSVHALGGYRVQGRDDETAQRLEADAQVLEAAGGFAIVLELVPAAVAERISRALTIPTIGIGAGARCDGQVLVLHDLLGLNDAFAPKFLKRFANLADEVRRAVGAFAGEVRGGTYPGPEHSF
;
A
#
# COMPACT_ATOMS: atom_id res chain seq x y z
N GLY A 1 19.35 -7.71 -0.96
CA GLY A 1 18.14 -6.96 -1.36
C GLY A 1 17.29 -7.79 -2.30
N VAL A 2 16.18 -7.24 -2.78
CA VAL A 2 15.31 -7.85 -3.80
C VAL A 2 16.05 -7.94 -5.14
N GLN A 3 15.95 -9.07 -5.85
CA GLN A 3 16.65 -9.28 -7.14
C GLN A 3 15.71 -9.39 -8.36
N ARG A 4 14.44 -9.73 -8.16
CA ARG A 4 13.47 -9.97 -9.26
C ARG A 4 12.16 -9.21 -9.13
N ALA A 5 11.68 -8.99 -7.90
CA ALA A 5 10.43 -8.28 -7.68
C ALA A 5 10.60 -6.78 -7.93
N LEU A 6 9.55 -6.14 -8.47
CA LEU A 6 9.48 -4.69 -8.62
C LEU A 6 9.38 -4.04 -7.24
N LEU A 7 10.36 -3.22 -6.89
CA LEU A 7 10.33 -2.42 -5.66
C LEU A 7 9.65 -1.08 -5.92
N VAL A 8 8.47 -0.90 -5.32
CA VAL A 8 7.71 0.35 -5.34
C VAL A 8 7.79 0.99 -3.95
N ILE A 9 8.07 2.30 -3.89
CA ILE A 9 8.09 3.06 -2.64
C ILE A 9 6.97 4.08 -2.61
N ASP A 10 6.26 4.15 -1.50
CA ASP A 10 5.28 5.19 -1.26
C ASP A 10 5.92 6.55 -1.04
N MET A 11 5.36 7.58 -1.69
CA MET A 11 5.70 8.96 -1.37
C MET A 11 4.91 9.41 -0.14
N PRO A 12 5.56 9.84 0.96
CA PRO A 12 4.87 10.27 2.17
C PRO A 12 3.98 11.50 1.96
N PHE A 13 3.03 11.72 2.85
CA PHE A 13 2.20 12.92 2.87
C PHE A 13 3.04 14.20 2.83
N LEU A 14 2.58 15.19 2.05
CA LEU A 14 3.25 16.45 1.70
C LEU A 14 4.57 16.34 0.94
N SER A 15 5.08 15.14 0.63
CA SER A 15 6.31 15.04 -0.17
C SER A 15 6.09 15.24 -1.67
N TYR A 16 4.84 15.23 -2.15
CA TYR A 16 4.53 15.33 -3.58
C TYR A 16 3.30 16.19 -3.90
N GLN A 17 2.49 16.54 -2.89
CA GLN A 17 1.27 17.33 -3.06
C GLN A 17 1.53 18.84 -3.14
N VAL A 18 2.69 19.31 -2.65
CA VAL A 18 2.99 20.75 -2.52
C VAL A 18 3.13 21.42 -3.89
N SER A 19 3.94 20.82 -4.77
CA SER A 19 4.17 21.28 -6.14
C SER A 19 4.74 20.16 -7.00
N ARG A 20 4.65 20.30 -8.32
CA ARG A 20 5.24 19.32 -9.26
C ARG A 20 6.76 19.30 -9.15
N GLU A 21 7.37 20.46 -8.95
CA GLU A 21 8.81 20.64 -8.78
C GLU A 21 9.30 19.90 -7.54
N GLU A 22 8.56 19.98 -6.43
CA GLU A 22 8.88 19.26 -5.21
C GLU A 22 8.66 17.75 -5.35
N ALA A 23 7.58 17.33 -6.00
CA ALA A 23 7.35 15.92 -6.33
C ALA A 23 8.50 15.34 -7.16
N VAL A 24 8.95 16.04 -8.20
CA VAL A 24 10.09 15.62 -9.03
C VAL A 24 11.37 15.49 -8.21
N ARG A 25 11.69 16.48 -7.36
CA ARG A 25 12.89 16.43 -6.51
C ARG A 25 12.83 15.25 -5.53
N ASN A 26 11.70 15.07 -4.86
CA ASN A 26 11.54 14.06 -3.82
C ASN A 26 11.47 12.65 -4.40
N CYS A 27 10.69 12.43 -5.47
CA CYS A 27 10.64 11.14 -6.16
C CYS A 27 12.01 10.78 -6.77
N GLY A 28 12.67 11.74 -7.44
CA GLY A 28 14.01 11.52 -7.99
C GLY A 28 15.04 11.18 -6.90
N ARG A 29 14.92 11.78 -5.72
CA ARG A 29 15.75 11.45 -4.56
C ARG A 29 15.50 10.02 -4.07
N VAL A 30 14.23 9.63 -3.88
CA VAL A 30 13.84 8.26 -3.49
C VAL A 30 14.43 7.23 -4.45
N MET A 31 14.26 7.43 -5.76
CA MET A 31 14.77 6.51 -6.78
C MET A 31 16.31 6.35 -6.68
N LYS A 32 17.05 7.46 -6.55
CA LYS A 32 18.53 7.44 -6.46
C LYS A 32 19.07 6.82 -5.18
N GLU A 33 18.44 7.11 -4.04
CA GLU A 33 18.97 6.72 -2.73
C GLU A 33 18.56 5.31 -2.31
N THR A 34 17.44 4.79 -2.82
CA THR A 34 16.87 3.50 -2.36
C THR A 34 17.05 2.37 -3.37
N GLY A 35 17.29 2.69 -4.64
CA GLY A 35 17.25 1.71 -5.73
C GLY A 35 15.84 1.20 -6.05
N ALA A 36 14.79 1.86 -5.56
CA ALA A 36 13.42 1.60 -5.99
C ALA A 36 13.27 1.83 -7.50
N GLN A 37 12.33 1.10 -8.09
CA GLN A 37 12.08 1.09 -9.52
C GLN A 37 10.82 1.87 -9.89
N ALA A 38 10.02 2.25 -8.91
CA ALA A 38 8.81 3.04 -9.06
C ALA A 38 8.44 3.72 -7.74
N VAL A 39 7.58 4.74 -7.85
CA VAL A 39 6.95 5.40 -6.71
C VAL A 39 5.44 5.20 -6.71
N LYS A 40 4.81 5.25 -5.54
CA LYS A 40 3.34 5.25 -5.38
C LYS A 40 2.86 6.60 -4.83
N LEU A 41 1.83 7.15 -5.46
CA LEU A 41 1.23 8.44 -5.11
C LEU A 41 -0.28 8.27 -4.86
N GLU A 42 -0.77 8.84 -3.77
CA GLU A 42 -2.20 8.89 -3.44
C GLU A 42 -2.87 10.12 -4.05
N GLY A 43 -4.04 9.92 -4.65
CA GLY A 43 -4.87 10.98 -5.22
C GLY A 43 -5.37 10.63 -6.62
N GLY A 44 -6.60 11.04 -6.92
CA GLY A 44 -7.24 10.89 -8.24
C GLY A 44 -6.82 11.98 -9.22
N ALA A 45 -7.78 12.58 -9.93
CA ALA A 45 -7.52 13.57 -10.98
C ALA A 45 -6.62 14.75 -10.55
N ALA A 46 -6.67 15.15 -9.27
CA ALA A 46 -5.81 16.20 -8.72
C ALA A 46 -4.30 15.87 -8.81
N MET A 47 -3.93 14.60 -8.96
CA MET A 47 -2.54 14.14 -9.06
C MET A 47 -2.07 13.92 -10.52
N ALA A 48 -2.96 14.08 -11.50
CA ALA A 48 -2.68 13.77 -12.90
C ALA A 48 -1.49 14.54 -13.47
N GLU A 49 -1.43 15.85 -13.23
CA GLU A 49 -0.33 16.71 -13.72
C GLU A 49 1.02 16.35 -13.08
N THR A 50 1.00 15.96 -11.80
CA THR A 50 2.21 15.50 -11.10
C THR A 50 2.68 14.16 -11.63
N ILE A 51 1.76 13.21 -11.84
CA ILE A 51 2.07 11.89 -12.40
C ILE A 51 2.65 12.05 -13.80
N ARG A 52 2.03 12.87 -14.65
CA ARG A 52 2.53 13.14 -16.00
C ARG A 52 3.95 13.69 -15.98
N ALA A 53 4.21 14.70 -15.14
CA ALA A 53 5.53 15.30 -15.02
C ALA A 53 6.61 14.29 -14.56
N LEU A 54 6.26 13.35 -13.67
CA LEU A 54 7.18 12.29 -13.22
C LEU A 54 7.43 11.25 -14.31
N VAL A 55 6.38 10.83 -15.02
CA VAL A 55 6.47 9.83 -16.09
C VAL A 55 7.26 10.37 -17.28
N GLU A 56 7.08 11.64 -17.66
CA GLU A 56 7.81 12.30 -18.75
C GLU A 56 9.33 12.31 -18.54
N ILE A 57 9.79 12.33 -17.28
CA ILE A 57 11.22 12.25 -16.94
C ILE A 57 11.69 10.82 -16.62
N GLY A 58 10.84 9.82 -16.86
CA GLY A 58 11.17 8.41 -16.74
C GLY A 58 11.01 7.81 -15.34
N ILE A 59 10.29 8.46 -14.42
CA ILE A 59 9.95 7.87 -13.11
C ILE A 59 8.62 7.12 -13.24
N PRO A 60 8.60 5.77 -13.11
CA PRO A 60 7.36 5.02 -13.15
C PRO A 60 6.50 5.29 -11.91
N VAL A 61 5.22 5.57 -12.11
CA VAL A 61 4.29 5.88 -11.03
C VAL A 61 3.14 4.89 -10.96
N MET A 62 2.93 4.35 -9.76
CA MET A 62 1.72 3.63 -9.38
C MET A 62 0.75 4.62 -8.72
N GLY A 63 -0.47 4.73 -9.25
CA GLY A 63 -1.53 5.53 -8.62
C GLY A 63 -2.13 4.81 -7.41
N HIS A 64 -2.80 5.55 -6.54
CA HIS A 64 -3.59 5.00 -5.43
C HIS A 64 -4.87 5.82 -5.23
N ILE A 65 -6.02 5.19 -5.45
CA ILE A 65 -7.36 5.76 -5.29
C ILE A 65 -8.27 4.84 -4.46
N GLY A 66 -9.45 5.34 -4.09
CA GLY A 66 -10.29 4.73 -3.07
C GLY A 66 -10.01 5.40 -1.73
N LEU A 67 -9.90 4.62 -0.65
CA LEU A 67 -9.42 5.13 0.61
C LEU A 67 -7.93 5.45 0.47
N THR A 68 -7.57 6.73 0.60
CA THR A 68 -6.18 7.18 0.65
C THR A 68 -5.80 7.52 2.10
N PRO A 69 -5.01 6.67 2.80
CA PRO A 69 -4.70 6.86 4.21
C PRO A 69 -4.09 8.23 4.56
N GLN A 70 -3.35 8.87 3.64
CA GLN A 70 -2.81 10.21 3.85
C GLN A 70 -3.91 11.28 4.00
N SER A 71 -5.13 10.97 3.54
CA SER A 71 -6.32 11.82 3.62
C SER A 71 -7.32 11.34 4.67
N VAL A 72 -6.92 10.48 5.61
CA VAL A 72 -7.83 9.88 6.61
C VAL A 72 -8.67 10.90 7.39
N HIS A 73 -8.12 12.07 7.70
CA HIS A 73 -8.85 13.13 8.40
C HIS A 73 -9.90 13.79 7.50
N ALA A 74 -9.57 14.06 6.23
CA ALA A 74 -10.52 14.60 5.26
C ALA A 74 -11.65 13.60 4.94
N LEU A 75 -11.34 12.31 4.95
CA LEU A 75 -12.29 11.22 4.71
C LEU A 75 -13.12 10.83 5.95
N GLY A 76 -12.81 11.40 7.12
CA GLY A 76 -13.51 11.10 8.37
C GLY A 76 -13.26 9.67 8.88
N GLY A 77 -12.05 9.15 8.65
CA GLY A 77 -11.60 7.82 9.07
C GLY A 77 -11.48 6.80 7.93
N TYR A 78 -11.20 5.56 8.31
CA TYR A 78 -11.06 4.42 7.39
C TYR A 78 -12.43 3.93 6.91
N ARG A 79 -12.98 4.60 5.89
CA ARG A 79 -14.31 4.31 5.32
C ARG A 79 -14.20 3.76 3.90
N VAL A 80 -15.14 2.89 3.55
CA VAL A 80 -15.31 2.39 2.18
C VAL A 80 -15.70 3.56 1.26
N GLN A 81 -15.02 3.68 0.12
CA GLN A 81 -15.24 4.73 -0.90
C GLN A 81 -16.03 4.18 -2.09
N GLY A 82 -16.80 5.01 -2.80
CA GLY A 82 -17.55 4.57 -3.98
C GLY A 82 -18.81 3.76 -3.66
N ARG A 83 -19.49 4.06 -2.54
CA ARG A 83 -20.71 3.34 -2.13
C ARG A 83 -21.95 3.79 -2.90
N ASP A 84 -22.02 5.08 -3.20
CA ASP A 84 -23.05 5.68 -4.03
C ASP A 84 -22.54 5.85 -5.46
N ASP A 85 -23.47 6.00 -6.40
CA ASP A 85 -23.16 6.04 -7.83
C ASP A 85 -22.28 7.24 -8.21
N GLU A 86 -22.45 8.39 -7.55
CA GLU A 86 -21.67 9.59 -7.80
C GLU A 86 -20.19 9.37 -7.44
N THR A 87 -19.92 8.88 -6.23
CA THR A 87 -18.54 8.61 -5.80
C THR A 87 -17.91 7.44 -6.54
N ALA A 88 -18.70 6.44 -6.96
CA ALA A 88 -18.22 5.36 -7.82
C ALA A 88 -17.81 5.86 -9.21
N GLN A 89 -18.65 6.69 -9.85
CA GLN A 89 -18.34 7.32 -11.14
C GLN A 89 -17.10 8.21 -11.04
N ARG A 90 -16.95 8.97 -9.94
CA ARG A 90 -15.75 9.77 -9.70
C ARG A 90 -14.49 8.91 -9.61
N LEU A 91 -14.54 7.78 -8.89
CA LEU A 91 -13.39 6.87 -8.81
C LEU A 91 -13.02 6.27 -10.16
N GLU A 92 -14.01 5.95 -11.00
CA GLU A 92 -13.74 5.47 -12.37
C GLU A 92 -13.10 6.55 -13.25
N ALA A 93 -13.60 7.78 -13.17
CA ALA A 93 -13.01 8.92 -13.88
C ALA A 93 -11.59 9.21 -13.39
N ASP A 94 -11.36 9.18 -12.07
CA ASP A 94 -10.04 9.33 -11.48
C ASP A 94 -9.08 8.26 -12.02
N ALA A 95 -9.51 6.99 -12.03
CA ALA A 95 -8.68 5.89 -12.53
C ALA A 95 -8.26 6.08 -13.99
N GLN A 96 -9.20 6.48 -14.86
CA GLN A 96 -8.94 6.77 -16.27
C GLN A 96 -7.99 7.96 -16.44
N VAL A 97 -8.14 9.01 -15.63
CA VAL A 97 -7.26 10.17 -15.64
C VAL A 97 -5.85 9.80 -15.20
N LEU A 98 -5.70 8.93 -14.20
CA LEU A 98 -4.39 8.45 -13.75
C LEU A 98 -3.69 7.59 -14.81
N GLU A 99 -4.43 6.74 -15.50
CA GLU A 99 -3.91 5.99 -16.65
C GLU A 99 -3.50 6.92 -17.79
N ALA A 100 -4.35 7.89 -18.15
CA ALA A 100 -4.05 8.87 -19.20
C ALA A 100 -2.85 9.79 -18.85
N ALA A 101 -2.55 9.97 -17.57
CA ALA A 101 -1.36 10.66 -17.10
C ALA A 101 -0.07 9.80 -17.23
N GLY A 102 -0.19 8.52 -17.56
CA GLY A 102 0.93 7.60 -17.76
C GLY A 102 1.27 6.73 -16.55
N GLY A 103 0.40 6.67 -15.53
CA GLY A 103 0.57 5.73 -14.43
C GLY A 103 0.60 4.28 -14.95
N PHE A 104 1.49 3.43 -14.42
CA PHE A 104 1.66 2.06 -14.94
C PHE A 104 0.79 1.02 -14.22
N ALA A 105 0.23 1.36 -13.06
CA ALA A 105 -0.67 0.52 -12.27
C ALA A 105 -1.43 1.39 -11.26
N ILE A 106 -2.54 0.90 -10.72
CA ILE A 106 -3.34 1.62 -9.72
C ILE A 106 -3.72 0.72 -8.55
N VAL A 107 -3.45 1.15 -7.32
CA VAL A 107 -4.01 0.55 -6.12
C VAL A 107 -5.45 1.02 -5.91
N LEU A 108 -6.35 0.08 -5.65
CA LEU A 108 -7.74 0.33 -5.25
C LEU A 108 -7.92 -0.13 -3.80
N GLU A 109 -8.11 0.82 -2.87
CA GLU A 109 -8.25 0.53 -1.44
C GLU A 109 -9.67 0.79 -0.92
N LEU A 110 -10.23 -0.19 -0.21
CA LEU A 110 -11.59 -0.14 0.37
C LEU A 110 -12.67 0.36 -0.61
N VAL A 111 -12.72 -0.25 -1.79
CA VAL A 111 -13.73 0.03 -2.83
C VAL A 111 -14.70 -1.15 -2.95
N PRO A 112 -16.02 -0.96 -3.16
CA PRO A 112 -16.94 -2.05 -3.44
C PRO A 112 -16.46 -2.91 -4.62
N ALA A 113 -16.55 -4.23 -4.47
CA ALA A 113 -16.01 -5.18 -5.44
C ALA A 113 -16.54 -4.97 -6.87
N ALA A 114 -17.82 -4.59 -7.01
CA ALA A 114 -18.41 -4.30 -8.31
C ALA A 114 -17.82 -3.04 -8.98
N VAL A 115 -17.48 -2.02 -8.21
CA VAL A 115 -16.83 -0.79 -8.71
C VAL A 115 -15.38 -1.10 -9.09
N ALA A 116 -14.65 -1.83 -8.25
CA ALA A 116 -13.29 -2.25 -8.55
C ALA A 116 -13.21 -3.15 -9.80
N GLU A 117 -14.18 -4.05 -10.00
CA GLU A 117 -14.30 -4.86 -11.22
C GLU A 117 -14.55 -3.99 -12.46
N ARG A 118 -15.42 -2.99 -12.37
CA ARG A 118 -15.66 -2.04 -13.46
C ARG A 118 -14.40 -1.27 -13.83
N ILE A 119 -13.70 -0.72 -12.84
CA ILE A 119 -12.43 -0.01 -13.04
C ILE A 119 -11.41 -0.94 -13.73
N SER A 120 -11.20 -2.13 -13.18
CA SER A 120 -10.20 -3.08 -13.71
C SER A 120 -10.49 -3.52 -15.15
N ARG A 121 -11.77 -3.61 -15.54
CA ARG A 121 -12.15 -3.91 -16.93
C ARG A 121 -12.01 -2.73 -17.88
N ALA A 122 -12.07 -1.51 -17.36
CA ALA A 122 -12.03 -0.28 -18.17
C ALA A 122 -10.60 0.18 -18.46
N LEU A 123 -9.64 -0.15 -17.60
CA LEU A 123 -8.23 0.21 -17.75
C LEU A 123 -7.47 -0.84 -18.57
N THR A 124 -6.40 -0.38 -19.21
CA THR A 124 -5.38 -1.22 -19.85
C THR A 124 -4.22 -1.55 -18.91
N ILE A 125 -3.99 -0.72 -17.89
CA ILE A 125 -2.97 -0.94 -16.85
C ILE A 125 -3.49 -1.82 -15.69
N PRO A 126 -2.61 -2.56 -14.99
CA PRO A 126 -3.02 -3.43 -13.90
C PRO A 126 -3.60 -2.68 -12.70
N THR A 127 -4.64 -3.24 -12.09
CA THR A 127 -5.15 -2.80 -10.78
C THR A 127 -4.70 -3.73 -9.65
N ILE A 128 -4.37 -3.16 -8.50
CA ILE A 128 -3.95 -3.89 -7.29
C ILE A 128 -4.95 -3.63 -6.17
N GLY A 129 -5.69 -4.65 -5.75
CA GLY A 129 -6.74 -4.51 -4.74
C GLY A 129 -6.24 -4.68 -3.30
N ILE A 130 -6.78 -3.87 -2.39
CA ILE A 130 -6.76 -4.13 -0.94
C ILE A 130 -8.13 -3.77 -0.36
N GLY A 131 -8.91 -4.80 -0.01
CA GLY A 131 -10.33 -4.62 0.31
C GLY A 131 -11.18 -4.14 -0.87
N ALA A 132 -10.76 -4.48 -2.09
CA ALA A 132 -11.44 -4.15 -3.35
C ALA A 132 -12.03 -5.38 -4.08
N GLY A 133 -12.11 -6.53 -3.41
CA GLY A 133 -12.56 -7.79 -4.01
C GLY A 133 -11.51 -8.46 -4.90
N ALA A 134 -11.86 -9.61 -5.48
CA ALA A 134 -10.93 -10.50 -6.18
C ALA A 134 -10.80 -10.23 -7.69
N ARG A 135 -11.43 -9.15 -8.19
CA ARG A 135 -11.50 -8.83 -9.63
C ARG A 135 -10.51 -7.74 -10.06
N CYS A 136 -9.63 -7.29 -9.16
CA CYS A 136 -8.41 -6.59 -9.54
C CYS A 136 -7.38 -7.59 -10.08
N ASP A 137 -6.42 -7.12 -10.88
CA ASP A 137 -5.37 -7.97 -11.50
C ASP A 137 -4.36 -8.52 -10.49
N GLY A 138 -4.17 -7.80 -9.38
CA GLY A 138 -3.34 -8.21 -8.27
C GLY A 138 -3.96 -7.84 -6.92
N GLN A 139 -3.28 -8.24 -5.85
CA GLN A 139 -3.70 -7.97 -4.47
C GLN A 139 -2.51 -7.53 -3.63
N VAL A 140 -2.76 -6.68 -2.64
CA VAL A 140 -1.75 -6.24 -1.67
C VAL A 140 -2.31 -6.34 -0.24
N LEU A 141 -1.45 -6.70 0.70
CA LEU A 141 -1.72 -6.67 2.13
C LEU A 141 -0.48 -6.17 2.85
N VAL A 142 -0.68 -5.53 4.01
CA VAL A 142 0.41 -5.18 4.91
C VAL A 142 0.99 -6.46 5.50
N LEU A 143 2.30 -6.64 5.40
CA LEU A 143 3.00 -7.87 5.81
C LEU A 143 2.69 -8.27 7.25
N HIS A 144 2.73 -7.31 8.19
CA HIS A 144 2.47 -7.57 9.61
C HIS A 144 1.05 -8.05 9.87
N ASP A 145 0.08 -7.51 9.15
CA ASP A 145 -1.33 -7.90 9.26
C ASP A 145 -1.56 -9.28 8.64
N LEU A 146 -0.96 -9.53 7.47
CA LEU A 146 -0.97 -10.83 6.80
C LEU A 146 -0.37 -11.92 7.69
N LEU A 147 0.73 -11.64 8.37
CA LEU A 147 1.41 -12.58 9.27
C LEU A 147 0.78 -12.68 10.66
N GLY A 148 -0.25 -11.87 10.96
CA GLY A 148 -0.90 -11.86 12.26
C GLY A 148 0.00 -11.42 13.40
N LEU A 149 0.93 -10.48 13.15
CA LEU A 149 1.74 -9.82 14.18
C LEU A 149 0.96 -8.72 14.91
N ASN A 150 0.02 -8.08 14.20
CA ASN A 150 -0.89 -7.11 14.76
C ASN A 150 -2.26 -7.76 14.98
N ASP A 151 -2.52 -8.23 16.19
CA ASP A 151 -3.74 -8.97 16.50
C ASP A 151 -4.93 -8.07 16.87
N ALA A 152 -4.68 -6.81 17.22
CA ALA A 152 -5.71 -5.78 17.46
C ALA A 152 -6.36 -5.27 16.17
N PHE A 153 -5.67 -5.34 15.03
CA PHE A 153 -6.20 -4.93 13.73
C PHE A 153 -6.87 -6.10 13.01
N ALA A 154 -8.18 -5.98 12.79
CA ALA A 154 -9.00 -7.03 12.18
C ALA A 154 -10.08 -6.46 11.24
N PRO A 155 -9.70 -5.72 10.19
CA PRO A 155 -10.66 -5.22 9.23
C PRO A 155 -11.28 -6.37 8.43
N LYS A 156 -12.51 -6.18 7.93
CA LYS A 156 -13.27 -7.22 7.20
C LYS A 156 -12.52 -7.81 6.00
N PHE A 157 -11.66 -7.04 5.34
CA PHE A 157 -10.93 -7.50 4.15
C PHE A 157 -9.70 -8.36 4.46
N LEU A 158 -9.22 -8.35 5.70
CA LEU A 158 -7.96 -9.00 6.05
C LEU A 158 -8.18 -10.49 6.32
N LYS A 159 -7.44 -11.33 5.58
CA LYS A 159 -7.17 -12.71 5.97
C LYS A 159 -5.77 -12.78 6.59
N ARG A 160 -5.66 -13.32 7.80
CA ARG A 160 -4.38 -13.70 8.39
C ARG A 160 -3.95 -15.04 7.82
N PHE A 161 -2.71 -15.11 7.35
CA PHE A 161 -2.09 -16.33 6.82
C PHE A 161 -1.15 -16.99 7.83
N ALA A 162 -0.81 -16.29 8.92
CA ALA A 162 -0.12 -16.83 10.09
C ALA A 162 -0.65 -16.17 11.38
N ASN A 163 -0.21 -16.70 12.53
CA ASN A 163 -0.50 -16.15 13.85
C ASN A 163 0.81 -15.96 14.63
N LEU A 164 1.66 -15.07 14.11
CA LEU A 164 2.99 -14.86 14.68
C LEU A 164 2.96 -14.13 16.02
N ALA A 165 1.93 -13.33 16.32
CA ALA A 165 1.81 -12.69 17.63
C ALA A 165 1.81 -13.72 18.76
N ASP A 166 1.06 -14.82 18.61
CA ASP A 166 1.01 -15.87 19.63
C ASP A 166 2.31 -16.68 19.70
N GLU A 167 2.99 -16.89 18.57
CA GLU A 167 4.32 -17.53 18.55
C GLU A 167 5.34 -16.67 19.30
N VAL A 168 5.37 -15.36 19.03
CA VAL A 168 6.25 -14.41 19.72
C VAL A 168 5.97 -14.40 21.22
N ARG A 169 4.70 -14.37 21.64
CA ARG A 169 4.33 -14.43 23.06
C ARG A 169 4.80 -15.71 23.73
N ARG A 170 4.65 -16.86 23.07
CA ARG A 170 5.15 -18.14 23.57
C ARG A 170 6.67 -18.13 23.72
N ALA A 171 7.39 -17.74 22.69
CA ALA A 171 8.86 -17.73 22.69
C ALA A 171 9.43 -16.78 23.76
N VAL A 172 8.90 -15.56 23.86
CA VAL A 172 9.31 -14.58 24.88
C VAL A 172 8.95 -15.08 26.28
N GLY A 173 7.78 -15.70 26.45
CA GLY A 173 7.37 -16.31 27.72
C GLY A 173 8.30 -17.45 28.16
N ALA A 174 8.65 -18.35 27.24
CA ALA A 174 9.57 -19.45 27.49
C ALA A 174 10.98 -18.94 27.87
N PHE A 175 11.54 -18.03 27.06
CA PHE A 175 12.83 -17.39 27.36
C PHE A 175 12.83 -16.72 28.74
N ALA A 176 11.81 -15.92 29.03
CA ALA A 176 11.70 -15.26 30.33
C ALA A 176 11.54 -16.27 31.49
N GLY A 177 10.88 -17.41 31.25
CA GLY A 177 10.79 -18.51 32.20
C GLY A 177 12.15 -19.16 32.48
N GLU A 178 12.89 -19.51 31.43
CA GLU A 178 14.20 -20.17 31.55
C GLU A 178 15.26 -19.27 32.18
N VAL A 179 15.27 -17.96 31.85
CA VAL A 179 16.16 -16.98 32.48
C VAL A 179 15.86 -16.84 33.98
N ARG A 180 14.57 -16.70 34.35
CA ARG A 180 14.18 -16.60 35.77
C ARG A 180 14.42 -17.90 36.54
N GLY A 181 14.31 -19.04 35.86
CA GLY A 181 14.60 -20.36 36.40
C GLY A 181 16.09 -20.69 36.48
N GLY A 182 16.96 -19.86 35.90
CA GLY A 182 18.40 -20.10 35.83
C GLY A 182 18.79 -21.31 34.95
N THR A 183 17.89 -21.78 34.09
CA THR A 183 18.17 -22.87 33.14
C THR A 183 18.78 -22.36 31.84
N TYR A 184 18.61 -21.07 31.53
CA TYR A 184 19.28 -20.40 30.42
C TYR A 184 20.13 -19.21 30.92
N PRO A 185 21.37 -19.04 30.42
CA PRO A 185 22.06 -19.94 29.50
C PRO A 185 22.52 -21.23 30.21
N GLY A 186 22.40 -22.36 29.50
CA GLY A 186 22.99 -23.64 29.91
C GLY A 186 24.49 -23.72 29.60
N PRO A 187 25.19 -24.78 30.03
CA PRO A 187 26.61 -24.99 29.73
C PRO A 187 26.94 -24.98 28.24
N GLU A 188 26.06 -25.51 27.40
CA GLU A 188 26.19 -25.53 25.94
C GLU A 188 26.06 -24.14 25.29
N HIS A 189 25.56 -23.15 26.04
CA HIS A 189 25.43 -21.76 25.64
C HIS A 189 26.40 -20.84 26.42
N SER A 190 27.41 -21.41 27.09
CA SER A 190 28.38 -20.70 27.94
C SER A 190 29.83 -21.06 27.54
N PHE A 191 30.78 -20.13 27.73
CA PHE A 191 32.21 -20.29 27.40
C PHE A 191 33.11 -20.18 28.62
#